data_AF-A0A348NVW3-F1
#
_entry.id   AF-A0A348NVW3-F1
#
_cell.length_a   1.000
_cell.length_b   1.000
_cell.length_c   1.000
_cell.angle_alpha   90.00
_cell.angle_beta   90.00
_cell.angle_gamma   90.00
#
_symmetry.space_group_name_H-M   'P 1'
#
loop_
_entity.id
_entity.type
_entity.pdbx_description
1 polymer ?
#
loop_
_entity_poly.entity_id
_entity_poly.type
_entity_poly.pdbx_seq_one_letter_code
_entity_poly.pdbx_strand_id
1 'polypeptide(L)'
;ACECEHHAEQGEIIVSNKLTEDLPKDQYEKKGDFFKINIPSLISDKSYKKLKKKSFEQEDIDWFREFIDRELVIREEAGALEKGELRNCAVIFLNFTGVEYNEKFDYKILNDFYSLTASTVKKYQGFINKIDMGDKGNKIIALFGAPVSTEKNEEFSLRAIREIKLNKPERINIKAGVNNGNIYFGVVGASNRREFTVIGNTVNLSARLMASAGDNEIIISGKIKDRVAEIETGEERKLRLKGVTELFSAYEFKSVLDSRKSKRIKLIGRIREQDEYRSAIEKKKSILINIKAEAGLGKSVMLNKMLEERKKNAVCYLVSCLSYTKDNPYYAVKEFIAKFAGVNILDKNIEKLKKLKILMKRINEEENTDLYASFLSWSDKKINISDPGLKDFFADVSLTIFNKIISEDKAVFYLEDAHWIDSSSAGLFLNLLNILDPELNPGSINFVFRPDSIMKPFEENGNSYTVELNNLEYDEGKEFLIEKFNLANIPGKIYEQI
;
A
#
# COMPACT_ATOMS: atom_id res chain seq x y z
N ALA A 1 -19.66 -19.96 23.46
CA ALA A 1 -18.80 -19.10 24.29
C ALA A 1 -19.19 -17.62 24.14
N CYS A 2 -19.24 -17.06 22.93
CA CYS A 2 -19.64 -15.66 22.73
C CYS A 2 -21.05 -15.35 23.24
N GLU A 3 -22.00 -16.28 23.07
CA GLU A 3 -23.35 -16.12 23.63
C GLU A 3 -23.35 -16.05 25.16
N CYS A 4 -22.53 -16.90 25.82
CA CYS A 4 -22.36 -16.87 27.26
C CYS A 4 -21.74 -15.54 27.72
N GLU A 5 -20.77 -14.99 26.97
CA GLU A 5 -20.16 -13.69 27.26
C GLU A 5 -21.19 -12.54 27.20
N HIS A 6 -22.13 -12.53 26.25
CA HIS A 6 -23.13 -11.44 26.16
C HIS A 6 -24.15 -11.47 27.30
N HIS A 7 -24.39 -12.64 27.88
CA HIS A 7 -25.31 -12.82 29.00
C HIS A 7 -24.61 -12.75 30.37
N ALA A 8 -23.28 -12.60 30.37
CA ALA A 8 -22.49 -12.45 31.58
C ALA A 8 -22.46 -10.98 32.01
N GLU A 9 -22.69 -10.76 33.30
CA GLU A 9 -22.39 -9.50 33.97
C GLU A 9 -20.98 -9.52 34.57
N GLN A 10 -20.49 -8.36 35.00
CA GLN A 10 -19.16 -8.24 35.57
C GLN A 10 -19.01 -9.16 36.79
N GLY A 11 -18.03 -10.06 36.74
CA GLY A 11 -17.74 -11.03 37.80
C GLY A 11 -18.50 -12.35 37.69
N GLU A 12 -19.38 -12.51 36.70
CA GLU A 12 -20.07 -13.77 36.46
C GLU A 12 -19.28 -14.71 35.55
N ILE A 13 -19.48 -16.01 35.77
CA ILE A 13 -19.02 -17.08 34.87
C ILE A 13 -20.27 -17.77 34.34
N ILE A 14 -20.57 -17.55 33.06
CA ILE A 14 -21.72 -18.13 32.39
C ILE A 14 -21.26 -19.30 31.52
N VAL A 15 -21.97 -20.42 31.61
CA VAL A 15 -21.78 -21.61 30.78
C VAL A 15 -23.04 -21.97 30.01
N SER A 16 -22.85 -22.67 28.91
CA SER A 16 -23.96 -23.22 28.12
C SER A 16 -24.55 -24.45 28.81
N ASN A 17 -25.78 -24.80 28.43
CA ASN A 17 -26.45 -26.02 28.92
C ASN A 17 -25.57 -27.28 28.77
N LYS A 18 -24.87 -27.42 27.64
CA LYS A 18 -23.99 -28.58 27.39
C LYS A 18 -22.90 -28.75 28.44
N LEU A 19 -22.30 -27.66 28.91
CA LEU A 19 -21.26 -27.69 29.93
C LEU A 19 -21.81 -28.06 31.32
N THR A 20 -23.12 -27.94 31.55
CA THR A 20 -23.71 -28.32 32.84
C THR A 20 -23.85 -29.83 33.03
N GLU A 21 -23.76 -30.61 31.95
CA GLU A 21 -23.76 -32.08 32.01
C GLU A 21 -22.52 -32.60 32.74
N ASP A 22 -21.40 -31.88 32.65
CA ASP A 22 -20.12 -32.21 33.27
C ASP A 22 -19.92 -31.54 34.64
N LEU A 23 -20.89 -30.75 35.12
CA LEU A 23 -20.80 -29.99 36.37
C LEU A 23 -21.75 -30.54 37.45
N PRO A 24 -21.33 -30.57 38.73
CA PRO A 24 -22.22 -30.88 39.84
C PRO A 24 -23.42 -29.91 39.90
N LYS A 25 -24.63 -30.44 40.13
CA LYS A 25 -25.89 -29.67 40.08
C LYS A 25 -25.99 -28.54 41.11
N ASP A 26 -25.19 -28.59 42.17
CA ASP A 26 -25.09 -27.59 43.23
C ASP A 26 -24.14 -26.43 42.88
N GLN A 27 -23.40 -26.53 41.77
CA GLN A 27 -22.38 -25.55 41.36
C GLN A 27 -22.86 -24.57 40.29
N TYR A 28 -24.15 -24.58 39.94
CA TYR A 28 -24.68 -23.61 38.99
C TYR A 28 -26.15 -23.30 39.23
N GLU A 29 -26.58 -22.13 38.78
CA GLU A 29 -27.98 -21.69 38.77
C GLU A 29 -28.43 -21.31 37.36
N LYS A 30 -29.69 -21.56 37.03
CA LYS A 30 -30.24 -21.23 35.71
C LYS A 30 -30.40 -19.71 35.56
N LYS A 31 -29.88 -19.15 34.48
CA LYS A 31 -29.99 -17.73 34.08
C LYS A 31 -30.47 -17.65 32.62
N GLY A 32 -31.78 -17.56 32.43
CA GLY A 32 -32.40 -17.63 31.10
C GLY A 32 -32.17 -18.99 30.44
N ASP A 33 -31.60 -18.99 29.23
CA ASP A 33 -31.18 -20.19 28.49
C ASP A 33 -29.77 -20.68 28.84
N PHE A 34 -29.08 -19.98 29.74
CA PHE A 34 -27.72 -20.27 30.19
C PHE A 34 -27.68 -20.60 31.68
N PHE A 35 -26.48 -20.90 32.18
CA PHE A 35 -26.27 -21.25 33.59
C PHE A 35 -25.09 -20.45 34.13
N LYS A 36 -25.28 -19.87 35.31
CA LYS A 36 -24.24 -19.17 36.04
C LYS A 36 -23.58 -20.13 37.00
N ILE A 37 -22.25 -20.23 36.95
CA ILE A 37 -21.49 -21.06 37.88
C ILE A 37 -21.42 -20.35 39.24
N ASN A 38 -21.81 -21.07 40.28
CA ASN A 38 -21.58 -20.74 41.67
C ASN A 38 -20.26 -21.40 42.10
N ILE A 39 -19.18 -20.62 42.17
CA ILE A 39 -17.89 -21.10 42.70
C ILE A 39 -17.80 -20.70 44.17
N PRO A 40 -18.15 -21.60 45.13
CA PRO A 40 -18.11 -21.27 46.56
C PRO A 40 -16.67 -21.07 47.09
N SER A 41 -15.66 -21.63 46.40
CA SER A 41 -14.24 -21.36 46.67
C SER A 41 -13.37 -21.75 45.47
N LEU A 42 -12.26 -21.04 45.26
CA LEU A 42 -11.24 -21.44 44.28
C LEU A 42 -10.68 -22.81 44.69
N ILE A 43 -10.88 -23.83 43.86
CA ILE A 43 -10.17 -25.11 44.01
C ILE A 43 -8.68 -24.80 43.79
N SER A 44 -7.93 -24.64 44.87
CA SER A 44 -6.50 -24.42 44.81
C SER A 44 -5.79 -25.74 44.54
N ASP A 45 -6.02 -26.34 43.37
CA ASP A 45 -5.14 -27.40 42.94
C ASP A 45 -3.79 -26.77 42.56
N LYS A 46 -2.85 -26.79 43.51
CA LYS A 46 -1.49 -26.23 43.37
C LYS A 46 -0.62 -27.07 42.42
N SER A 47 -1.17 -28.09 41.76
CA SER A 47 -0.44 -29.04 40.92
C SER A 47 -0.22 -28.59 39.47
N TYR A 48 -0.35 -27.29 39.16
CA TYR A 48 0.03 -26.79 37.83
C TYR A 48 1.53 -26.96 37.59
N LYS A 49 1.91 -27.99 36.83
CA LYS A 49 3.27 -28.13 36.30
C LYS A 49 3.55 -26.95 35.37
N LYS A 50 4.44 -26.06 35.80
CA LYS A 50 4.96 -24.99 34.93
C LYS A 50 5.54 -25.65 33.68
N LEU A 51 4.96 -25.36 32.52
CA LEU A 51 5.48 -25.87 31.24
C LEU A 51 6.94 -25.44 31.12
N LYS A 52 7.84 -26.42 30.92
CA LYS A 52 9.24 -26.12 30.65
C LYS A 52 9.31 -25.37 29.32
N LYS A 53 10.04 -24.26 29.29
CA LYS A 53 10.37 -23.60 28.02
C LYS A 53 11.09 -24.62 27.14
N LYS A 54 10.53 -24.91 25.96
CA LYS A 54 11.23 -25.67 24.92
C LYS A 54 12.13 -24.71 24.14
N SER A 55 13.34 -25.15 23.81
CA SER A 55 14.10 -24.59 22.70
C SER A 55 13.52 -25.13 21.40
N PHE A 56 13.50 -24.28 20.38
CA PHE A 56 13.05 -24.62 19.03
C PHE A 56 14.26 -24.69 18.11
N GLU A 57 14.26 -25.64 17.17
CA GLU A 57 15.29 -25.71 16.13
C GLU A 57 15.02 -24.63 15.06
N GLN A 58 16.00 -24.35 14.20
CA GLN A 58 15.88 -23.28 13.20
C GLN A 58 14.70 -23.48 12.24
N GLU A 59 14.40 -24.74 11.86
CA GLU A 59 13.27 -25.09 11.00
C GLU A 59 11.91 -24.77 11.66
N ASP A 60 11.78 -25.00 12.98
CA ASP A 60 10.57 -24.64 13.74
C ASP A 60 10.37 -23.12 13.74
N ILE A 61 11.46 -22.36 13.92
CA ILE A 61 11.46 -20.90 13.91
C ILE A 61 11.02 -20.38 12.54
N ASP A 62 11.49 -20.98 11.46
CA ASP A 62 11.11 -20.60 10.10
C ASP A 62 9.63 -20.84 9.82
N TRP A 63 9.05 -21.92 10.35
CA TRP A 63 7.60 -22.15 10.28
C TRP A 63 6.81 -21.09 11.08
N PHE A 64 7.28 -20.72 12.28
CA PHE A 64 6.62 -19.67 13.07
C PHE A 64 6.66 -18.29 12.41
N ARG A 65 7.64 -18.00 11.55
CA ARG A 65 7.72 -16.74 10.79
C ARG A 65 6.52 -16.53 9.89
N GLU A 66 5.81 -17.58 9.46
CA GLU A 66 4.60 -17.42 8.64
C GLU A 66 3.42 -16.82 9.43
N PHE A 67 3.44 -16.92 10.77
CA PHE A 67 2.40 -16.40 11.66
C PHE A 67 2.70 -14.99 12.18
N ILE A 68 3.90 -14.48 11.93
CA ILE A 68 4.35 -13.17 12.39
C ILE A 68 4.68 -12.33 11.17
N ASP A 69 4.03 -11.18 11.03
CA ASP A 69 4.35 -10.28 9.92
C ASP A 69 5.82 -9.84 10.00
N ARG A 70 6.51 -9.86 8.85
CA ARG A 70 7.92 -9.50 8.72
C ARG A 70 8.22 -8.13 9.31
N GLU A 71 7.29 -7.19 9.24
CA GLU A 71 7.49 -5.85 9.79
C GLU A 71 7.62 -5.86 11.32
N LEU A 72 6.96 -6.80 12.01
CA LEU A 72 7.13 -6.96 13.46
C LEU A 72 8.50 -7.54 13.80
N VAL A 73 9.03 -8.43 12.97
CA VAL A 73 10.39 -9.00 13.12
C VAL A 73 11.44 -7.90 12.93
N ILE A 74 11.33 -7.09 11.89
CA ILE A 74 12.24 -5.96 11.63
C ILE A 74 12.24 -4.98 12.82
N ARG A 75 11.05 -4.70 13.37
CA ARG A 75 10.92 -3.82 14.54
C ARG A 75 11.51 -4.42 15.81
N GLU A 76 11.41 -5.74 16.00
CA GLU A 76 12.06 -6.41 17.13
C GLU A 76 13.58 -6.34 17.01
N GLU A 77 14.13 -6.62 15.83
CA GLU A 77 15.56 -6.50 15.55
C GLU A 77 16.08 -5.07 15.77
N ALA A 78 15.25 -4.06 15.51
CA ALA A 78 15.54 -2.65 15.79
C ALA A 78 15.31 -2.23 17.26
N GLY A 79 14.86 -3.12 18.14
CA GLY A 79 14.53 -2.81 19.55
C GLY A 79 13.35 -1.84 19.72
N ALA A 80 12.46 -1.79 18.72
CA ALA A 80 11.34 -0.85 18.63
C ALA A 80 9.96 -1.51 18.82
N LEU A 81 9.89 -2.83 18.95
CA LEU A 81 8.62 -3.56 19.06
C LEU A 81 7.93 -3.34 20.43
N GLU A 82 8.70 -3.33 21.53
CA GLU A 82 8.14 -3.14 22.88
C GLU A 82 7.70 -1.69 23.17
N LYS A 83 8.19 -0.73 22.39
CA LYS A 83 7.78 0.68 22.51
C LYS A 83 6.46 0.86 21.77
N GLY A 84 5.35 0.83 22.51
CA GLY A 84 4.05 1.18 21.96
C GLY A 84 4.03 2.62 21.43
N GLU A 85 3.35 2.85 20.32
CA GLU A 85 3.31 4.15 19.64
C GLU A 85 1.87 4.60 19.40
N LEU A 86 1.66 5.92 19.44
CA LEU A 86 0.45 6.56 18.96
C LEU A 86 0.67 7.06 17.54
N ARG A 87 -0.08 6.53 16.58
CA ARG A 87 -0.02 6.97 15.18
C ARG A 87 -1.38 7.24 14.61
N ASN A 88 -1.41 8.18 13.68
CA ASN A 88 -2.58 8.42 12.85
C ASN A 88 -2.60 7.37 11.72
N CYS A 89 -3.67 6.57 11.65
CA CYS A 89 -3.77 5.48 10.69
C CYS A 89 -5.16 5.44 10.05
N ALA A 90 -5.20 5.05 8.77
CA ALA A 90 -6.43 4.57 8.16
C ALA A 90 -6.64 3.10 8.55
N VAL A 91 -7.85 2.78 9.01
CA VAL A 91 -8.23 1.46 9.49
C VAL A 91 -9.37 0.93 8.63
N ILE A 92 -9.12 -0.19 7.95
CA ILE A 92 -10.15 -0.99 7.30
C ILE A 92 -10.62 -2.03 8.30
N PHE A 93 -11.92 -2.00 8.60
CA PHE A 93 -12.60 -3.09 9.27
C PHE A 93 -13.50 -3.79 8.26
N LEU A 94 -13.08 -4.97 7.82
CA LEU A 94 -13.78 -5.76 6.81
C LEU A 94 -14.49 -6.94 7.47
N ASN A 95 -15.76 -7.14 7.15
CA ASN A 95 -16.53 -8.33 7.44
C ASN A 95 -16.81 -9.10 6.14
N PHE A 96 -16.85 -10.42 6.21
CA PHE A 96 -17.14 -11.25 5.05
C PHE A 96 -17.98 -12.50 5.39
N THR A 97 -18.78 -12.91 4.42
CA THR A 97 -19.68 -14.08 4.46
C THR A 97 -19.48 -14.96 3.22
N GLY A 98 -20.08 -16.15 3.21
CA GLY A 98 -19.98 -17.15 2.14
C GLY A 98 -19.11 -18.37 2.46
N VAL A 99 -18.44 -18.35 3.62
CA VAL A 99 -17.57 -19.41 4.17
C VAL A 99 -17.88 -19.67 5.64
N GLU A 100 -19.17 -19.63 5.99
CA GLU A 100 -19.62 -19.96 7.34
C GLU A 100 -19.26 -21.40 7.70
N TYR A 101 -18.96 -21.64 8.97
CA TYR A 101 -18.63 -22.97 9.48
C TYR A 101 -19.89 -23.85 9.56
N ASN A 102 -20.22 -24.50 8.44
CA ASN A 102 -21.32 -25.43 8.27
C ASN A 102 -20.94 -26.53 7.25
N GLU A 103 -21.88 -27.40 6.88
CA GLU A 103 -21.65 -28.47 5.89
C GLU A 103 -21.16 -27.98 4.51
N LYS A 104 -21.36 -26.70 4.20
CA LYS A 104 -20.92 -26.05 2.95
C LYS A 104 -19.60 -25.27 3.12
N PHE A 105 -18.92 -25.40 4.26
CA PHE A 105 -17.65 -24.75 4.52
C PHE A 105 -16.61 -25.19 3.48
N ASP A 106 -16.00 -24.21 2.82
CA ASP A 106 -14.98 -24.44 1.79
C ASP A 106 -13.68 -23.75 2.21
N TYR A 107 -12.76 -24.55 2.72
CA TYR A 107 -11.45 -24.09 3.16
C TYR A 107 -10.64 -23.44 2.01
N LYS A 108 -10.80 -23.94 0.78
CA LYS A 108 -10.08 -23.41 -0.38
C LYS A 108 -10.54 -22.00 -0.70
N ILE A 109 -11.85 -21.77 -0.75
CA ILE A 109 -12.41 -20.43 -0.99
C ILE A 109 -11.97 -19.44 0.10
N LEU A 110 -11.97 -19.88 1.37
CA LEU A 110 -11.49 -19.07 2.48
C LEU A 110 -10.02 -18.70 2.30
N ASN A 111 -9.16 -19.67 1.98
CA ASN A 111 -7.74 -19.46 1.80
C ASN A 111 -7.42 -18.57 0.58
N ASP A 112 -8.16 -18.74 -0.52
CA ASP A 112 -8.04 -17.92 -1.73
C ASP A 112 -8.42 -16.45 -1.42
N PHE A 113 -9.52 -16.23 -0.71
CA PHE A 113 -9.94 -14.90 -0.28
C PHE A 113 -8.94 -14.25 0.68
N TYR A 114 -8.42 -15.03 1.62
CA TYR A 114 -7.40 -14.55 2.55
C TYR A 114 -6.11 -14.18 1.82
N SER A 115 -5.62 -15.04 0.92
CA SER A 115 -4.41 -14.80 0.13
C SER A 115 -4.53 -13.54 -0.73
N LEU A 116 -5.68 -13.34 -1.37
CA LEU A 116 -5.99 -12.10 -2.09
C LEU A 116 -5.94 -10.89 -1.14
N THR A 117 -6.58 -10.98 0.02
CA THR A 117 -6.66 -9.87 0.98
C THR A 117 -5.28 -9.51 1.52
N ALA A 118 -4.50 -10.50 1.96
CA ALA A 118 -3.16 -10.30 2.50
C ALA A 118 -2.20 -9.72 1.45
N SER A 119 -2.19 -10.29 0.23
CA SER A 119 -1.35 -9.77 -0.85
C SER A 119 -1.74 -8.35 -1.27
N THR A 120 -3.04 -8.04 -1.34
CA THR A 120 -3.53 -6.71 -1.70
C THR A 120 -3.23 -5.68 -0.60
N VAL A 121 -3.48 -6.01 0.67
CA VAL A 121 -3.15 -5.12 1.79
C VAL A 121 -1.66 -4.82 1.78
N LYS A 122 -0.80 -5.84 1.66
CA LYS A 122 0.66 -5.67 1.58
C LYS A 122 1.10 -4.84 0.36
N LYS A 123 0.50 -5.07 -0.81
CA LYS A 123 0.76 -4.31 -2.05
C LYS A 123 0.56 -2.81 -1.85
N TYR A 124 -0.46 -2.41 -1.09
CA TYR A 124 -0.75 -1.03 -0.75
C TYR A 124 -0.14 -0.60 0.61
N GLN A 125 0.87 -1.32 1.10
CA GLN A 125 1.60 -1.01 2.34
C GLN A 125 0.74 -1.00 3.60
N GLY A 126 -0.40 -1.69 3.57
CA GLY A 126 -1.15 -1.97 4.77
C GLY A 126 -0.59 -3.18 5.51
N PHE A 127 -1.02 -3.31 6.75
CA PHE A 127 -0.69 -4.40 7.66
C PHE A 127 -1.96 -5.05 8.17
N ILE A 128 -2.08 -6.38 8.08
CA ILE A 128 -3.20 -7.12 8.68
C ILE A 128 -2.88 -7.34 10.14
N ASN A 129 -3.62 -6.66 11.03
CA ASN A 129 -3.42 -6.81 12.47
C ASN A 129 -4.10 -8.06 13.02
N LYS A 130 -5.34 -8.32 12.61
CA LYS A 130 -6.14 -9.41 13.18
C LYS A 130 -7.11 -9.98 12.16
N ILE A 131 -7.25 -11.30 12.25
CA ILE A 131 -8.26 -12.09 11.56
C ILE A 131 -9.00 -12.81 12.68
N ASP A 132 -10.32 -12.76 12.63
CA ASP A 132 -11.16 -13.37 13.66
C ASP A 132 -12.41 -13.95 12.99
N MET A 133 -12.67 -15.22 13.30
CA MET A 133 -13.79 -15.98 12.80
C MET A 133 -14.64 -16.35 14.00
N GLY A 134 -15.92 -15.97 13.97
CA GLY A 134 -16.82 -16.27 15.06
C GLY A 134 -18.25 -15.93 14.73
N ASP A 135 -19.09 -16.07 15.75
CA ASP A 135 -20.55 -16.02 15.67
C ASP A 135 -21.07 -14.67 15.16
N LYS A 136 -20.29 -13.60 15.38
CA LYS A 136 -20.57 -12.23 14.88
C LYS A 136 -20.11 -11.98 13.44
N GLY A 137 -19.76 -13.04 12.72
CA GLY A 137 -19.24 -13.02 11.37
C GLY A 137 -17.71 -12.97 11.32
N ASN A 138 -17.17 -13.33 10.15
CA ASN A 138 -15.73 -13.33 9.91
C ASN A 138 -15.24 -11.89 9.67
N LYS A 139 -14.10 -11.52 10.25
CA LYS A 139 -13.57 -10.16 10.13
C LYS A 139 -12.05 -10.11 9.94
N ILE A 140 -11.62 -9.09 9.21
CA ILE A 140 -10.22 -8.73 8.97
C ILE A 140 -10.04 -7.27 9.35
N ILE A 141 -9.02 -6.98 10.14
CA ILE A 141 -8.62 -5.62 10.52
C ILE A 141 -7.28 -5.32 9.85
N ALA A 142 -7.27 -4.34 8.94
CA ALA A 142 -6.07 -3.87 8.26
C ALA A 142 -5.79 -2.40 8.59
N LEU A 143 -4.51 -2.09 8.78
CA LEU A 143 -4.01 -0.76 9.14
C LEU A 143 -3.15 -0.20 8.01
N PHE A 144 -3.23 1.11 7.77
CA PHE A 144 -2.36 1.85 6.88
C PHE A 144 -1.83 3.05 7.69
N GLY A 145 -0.52 3.10 7.94
CA GLY A 145 0.09 4.06 8.88
C GLY A 145 0.86 3.40 10.03
N ALA A 146 0.63 2.09 10.27
CA ALA A 146 1.33 1.30 11.28
C ALA A 146 1.44 -0.17 10.82
N PRO A 147 2.60 -0.83 11.01
CA PRO A 147 3.84 -0.28 11.59
C PRO A 147 4.60 0.65 10.62
N VAL A 148 4.32 0.54 9.33
CA VAL A 148 4.85 1.40 8.26
C VAL A 148 3.87 2.52 7.95
N SER A 149 4.38 3.75 7.78
CA SER A 149 3.54 4.91 7.46
C SER A 149 3.82 5.52 6.09
N THR A 150 2.70 5.74 5.41
CA THR A 150 2.42 6.49 4.19
C THR A 150 2.41 8.01 4.27
N GLU A 151 2.69 8.73 3.19
CA GLU A 151 1.99 10.00 2.93
C GLU A 151 0.58 9.77 2.33
N LYS A 152 0.33 8.56 1.80
CA LYS A 152 -0.89 8.18 1.08
C LYS A 152 -1.70 7.09 1.79
N ASN A 153 -1.58 6.95 3.11
CA ASN A 153 -2.21 5.88 3.90
C ASN A 153 -3.73 5.75 3.62
N GLU A 154 -4.45 6.87 3.59
CA GLU A 154 -5.88 6.92 3.34
C GLU A 154 -6.20 6.47 1.90
N GLU A 155 -5.49 7.00 0.90
CA GLU A 155 -5.69 6.62 -0.50
C GLU A 155 -5.39 5.13 -0.73
N PHE A 156 -4.29 4.63 -0.16
CA PHE A 156 -3.90 3.23 -0.23
C PHE A 156 -4.89 2.31 0.44
N SER A 157 -5.46 2.70 1.58
CA SER A 157 -6.53 1.92 2.22
C SER A 157 -7.76 1.78 1.30
N LEU A 158 -8.12 2.84 0.58
CA LEU A 158 -9.26 2.86 -0.34
C LEU A 158 -8.99 2.05 -1.61
N ARG A 159 -7.78 2.16 -2.17
CA ARG A 159 -7.35 1.34 -3.32
C ARG A 159 -7.32 -0.14 -2.96
N ALA A 160 -6.80 -0.49 -1.78
CA ALA A 160 -6.75 -1.86 -1.29
C ALA A 160 -8.15 -2.47 -1.15
N ILE A 161 -9.06 -1.80 -0.44
CA ILE A 161 -10.41 -2.34 -0.23
C ILE A 161 -11.21 -2.45 -1.54
N ARG A 162 -10.98 -1.52 -2.48
CA ARG A 162 -11.57 -1.59 -3.83
C ARG A 162 -11.06 -2.80 -4.60
N GLU A 163 -9.75 -3.03 -4.59
CA GLU A 163 -9.14 -4.16 -5.29
C GLU A 163 -9.59 -5.51 -4.68
N ILE A 164 -9.71 -5.60 -3.35
CA ILE A 164 -10.28 -6.76 -2.66
C ILE A 164 -11.73 -6.98 -3.10
N LYS A 165 -12.55 -5.92 -3.11
CA LYS A 165 -13.96 -6.01 -3.53
C LYS A 165 -14.13 -6.54 -4.96
N LEU A 166 -13.26 -6.11 -5.88
CA LEU A 166 -13.35 -6.45 -7.30
C LEU A 166 -12.83 -7.86 -7.61
N ASN A 167 -11.87 -8.35 -6.83
CA ASN A 167 -11.19 -9.62 -7.12
C ASN A 167 -11.57 -10.77 -6.18
N LYS A 168 -12.42 -10.52 -5.16
CA LYS A 168 -12.90 -11.56 -4.25
C LYS A 168 -13.60 -12.70 -5.02
N PRO A 169 -13.55 -13.95 -4.52
CA PRO A 169 -14.37 -15.03 -5.07
C PRO A 169 -15.85 -14.63 -5.10
N GLU A 170 -16.58 -15.04 -6.14
CA GLU A 170 -17.99 -14.64 -6.33
C GLU A 170 -18.89 -15.02 -5.15
N ARG A 171 -18.60 -16.15 -4.49
CA ARG A 171 -19.32 -16.65 -3.32
C ARG A 171 -19.12 -15.78 -2.07
N ILE A 172 -18.05 -14.99 -2.00
CA ILE A 172 -17.75 -14.16 -0.84
C ILE A 172 -18.47 -12.83 -0.97
N ASN A 173 -19.25 -12.45 0.03
CA ASN A 173 -19.73 -11.07 0.17
C ASN A 173 -18.91 -10.34 1.22
N ILE A 174 -18.67 -9.04 1.02
CA ILE A 174 -17.92 -8.23 1.97
C ILE A 174 -18.72 -7.01 2.42
N LYS A 175 -18.44 -6.54 3.62
CA LYS A 175 -18.85 -5.24 4.15
C LYS A 175 -17.63 -4.57 4.73
N ALA A 176 -17.43 -3.28 4.51
CA ALA A 176 -16.27 -2.62 5.07
C ALA A 176 -16.56 -1.23 5.61
N GLY A 177 -15.87 -0.89 6.69
CA GLY A 177 -15.83 0.43 7.29
C GLY A 177 -14.41 0.96 7.27
N VAL A 178 -14.19 2.13 6.69
CA VAL A 178 -12.87 2.79 6.64
C VAL A 178 -12.91 4.11 7.38
N ASN A 179 -12.04 4.26 8.36
CA ASN A 179 -11.92 5.48 9.17
C ASN A 179 -10.45 5.86 9.33
N ASN A 180 -10.20 7.13 9.59
CA ASN A 180 -8.87 7.62 9.96
C ASN A 180 -8.89 8.23 11.37
N GLY A 181 -7.83 7.95 12.12
CA GLY A 181 -7.60 8.60 13.39
C GLY A 181 -6.40 8.04 14.14
N ASN A 182 -6.16 8.59 15.32
CA ASN A 182 -5.08 8.12 16.17
C ASN A 182 -5.42 6.74 16.75
N ILE A 183 -4.46 5.84 16.70
CA ILE A 183 -4.49 4.51 17.30
C ILE A 183 -3.22 4.31 18.12
N TYR A 184 -3.35 3.60 19.24
CA TYR A 184 -2.22 3.00 19.92
C TYR A 184 -1.95 1.65 19.28
N PHE A 185 -0.70 1.36 18.96
CA PHE A 185 -0.30 0.01 18.58
C PHE A 185 0.96 -0.39 19.35
N GLY A 186 1.05 -1.67 19.73
CA GLY A 186 2.20 -2.21 20.46
C GLY A 186 1.95 -3.61 21.00
N VAL A 187 2.96 -4.19 21.63
CA VAL A 187 2.85 -5.52 22.23
C VAL A 187 2.08 -5.42 23.56
N VAL A 188 1.04 -6.26 23.70
CA VAL A 188 0.21 -6.35 24.90
C VAL A 188 0.17 -7.80 25.39
N GLY A 189 0.33 -8.02 26.70
CA GLY A 189 0.22 -9.34 27.33
C GLY A 189 1.32 -9.64 28.35
N ALA A 190 1.42 -10.90 28.78
CA ALA A 190 2.37 -11.37 29.77
C ALA A 190 3.64 -11.97 29.13
N SER A 191 4.73 -12.13 29.86
CA SER A 191 6.01 -12.66 29.33
C SER A 191 5.93 -14.02 28.61
N ASN A 192 4.90 -14.81 28.86
CA ASN A 192 4.65 -16.11 28.24
C ASN A 192 3.53 -16.10 27.18
N ARG A 193 2.80 -14.98 27.01
CA ARG A 193 1.77 -14.82 25.98
C ARG A 193 1.51 -13.34 25.72
N ARG A 194 1.96 -12.86 24.57
CA ARG A 194 1.72 -11.49 24.11
C ARG A 194 1.17 -11.49 22.69
N GLU A 195 0.60 -10.37 22.29
CA GLU A 195 0.08 -10.11 20.96
C GLU A 195 0.39 -8.67 20.57
N PHE A 196 0.76 -8.46 19.31
CA PHE A 196 0.80 -7.13 18.75
C PHE A 196 -0.64 -6.62 18.56
N THR A 197 -1.01 -5.64 19.36
CA THR A 197 -2.39 -5.21 19.53
C THR A 197 -2.55 -3.76 19.11
N VAL A 198 -3.72 -3.46 18.56
CA VAL A 198 -4.17 -2.10 18.27
C VAL A 198 -5.31 -1.73 19.19
N ILE A 199 -5.22 -0.54 19.81
CA ILE A 199 -6.24 0.00 20.71
C ILE A 199 -6.57 1.41 20.24
N GLY A 200 -7.85 1.71 20.08
CA GLY A 200 -8.27 3.07 19.78
C GLY A 200 -9.71 3.17 19.33
N ASN A 201 -10.31 4.33 19.60
CA ASN A 201 -11.68 4.61 19.17
C ASN A 201 -11.82 4.54 17.63
N THR A 202 -10.76 4.84 16.89
CA THR A 202 -10.72 4.73 15.42
C THR A 202 -11.10 3.33 14.92
N VAL A 203 -10.55 2.27 15.52
CA VAL A 203 -10.85 0.87 15.16
C VAL A 203 -12.30 0.53 15.46
N ASN A 204 -12.79 0.94 16.63
CA ASN A 204 -14.17 0.72 17.05
C ASN A 204 -15.16 1.45 16.13
N LEU A 205 -14.83 2.67 15.71
CA LEU A 205 -15.64 3.43 14.75
C LEU A 205 -15.62 2.78 13.36
N SER A 206 -14.48 2.28 12.88
CA SER A 206 -14.43 1.50 11.62
C SER A 206 -15.35 0.28 11.69
N ALA A 207 -15.37 -0.45 12.80
CA ALA A 207 -16.28 -1.58 12.99
C ALA A 207 -17.76 -1.17 12.90
N ARG A 208 -18.11 0.00 13.46
CA ARG A 208 -19.48 0.53 13.41
C ARG A 208 -19.87 1.03 12.02
N LEU A 209 -18.94 1.65 11.29
CA LEU A 209 -19.16 2.01 9.88
C LEU A 209 -19.41 0.76 9.03
N MET A 210 -18.60 -0.29 9.23
CA MET A 210 -18.81 -1.58 8.59
C MET A 210 -20.21 -2.14 8.88
N ALA A 211 -20.65 -2.08 10.15
CA ALA A 211 -21.97 -2.58 10.55
C ALA A 211 -23.13 -1.79 9.91
N SER A 212 -22.91 -0.53 9.50
CA SER A 212 -23.89 0.27 8.77
C SER A 212 -23.92 0.02 7.25
N ALA A 213 -22.99 -0.80 6.74
CA ALA A 213 -22.85 -1.10 5.33
C ALA A 213 -23.82 -2.21 4.90
N GLY A 214 -24.43 -2.05 3.72
CA GLY A 214 -25.09 -3.11 2.98
C GLY A 214 -24.11 -4.14 2.40
N ASP A 215 -24.65 -5.18 1.76
CA ASP A 215 -23.83 -6.22 1.14
C ASP A 215 -23.00 -5.65 -0.01
N ASN A 216 -21.70 -5.98 -0.02
CA ASN A 216 -20.71 -5.42 -0.94
C ASN A 216 -20.57 -3.89 -0.86
N GLU A 217 -21.04 -3.28 0.22
CA GLU A 217 -20.91 -1.85 0.45
C GLU A 217 -19.67 -1.53 1.28
N ILE A 218 -19.02 -0.41 0.94
CA ILE A 218 -17.88 0.13 1.68
C ILE A 218 -18.29 1.50 2.18
N ILE A 219 -18.31 1.68 3.50
CA ILE A 219 -18.63 2.95 4.15
C ILE A 219 -17.35 3.60 4.66
N ILE A 220 -17.17 4.87 4.34
CA ILE A 220 -16.02 5.66 4.75
C ILE A 220 -16.44 6.82 5.66
N SER A 221 -15.59 7.20 6.59
CA SER A 221 -15.79 8.41 7.39
C SER A 221 -15.63 9.70 6.57
N GLY A 222 -16.22 10.81 7.02
CA GLY A 222 -15.94 12.13 6.47
C GLY A 222 -14.45 12.50 6.48
N LYS A 223 -13.70 12.09 7.51
CA LYS A 223 -12.25 12.32 7.59
C LYS A 223 -11.48 11.68 6.44
N ILE A 224 -11.89 10.49 6.00
CA ILE A 224 -11.27 9.82 4.84
C ILE A 224 -11.59 10.60 3.56
N LYS A 225 -12.86 11.00 3.39
CA LYS A 225 -13.29 11.82 2.24
C LYS A 225 -12.51 13.14 2.16
N ASP A 226 -12.30 13.82 3.28
CA ASP A 226 -11.63 15.12 3.32
C ASP A 226 -10.13 15.04 3.05
N ARG A 227 -9.50 13.90 3.37
CA ARG A 227 -8.05 13.67 3.21
C ARG A 227 -7.66 13.10 1.85
N VAL A 228 -8.63 12.61 1.07
CA VAL A 228 -8.39 12.03 -0.26
C VAL A 228 -9.03 12.93 -1.30
N ALA A 229 -8.18 13.64 -2.07
CA ALA A 229 -8.62 14.69 -2.97
C ALA A 229 -9.50 14.21 -4.14
N GLU A 230 -9.34 12.96 -4.59
CA GLU A 230 -9.96 12.40 -5.80
C GLU A 230 -10.73 11.12 -5.50
N ILE A 231 -11.82 11.26 -4.76
CA ILE A 231 -12.69 10.17 -4.35
C ILE A 231 -14.11 10.37 -4.87
N GLU A 232 -14.69 9.32 -5.43
CA GLU A 232 -16.10 9.26 -5.79
C GLU A 232 -16.88 8.60 -4.65
N THR A 233 -17.90 9.30 -4.17
CA THR A 233 -18.74 8.84 -3.06
C THR A 233 -20.22 8.97 -3.39
N GLY A 234 -21.06 8.18 -2.71
CA GLY A 234 -22.50 8.45 -2.62
C GLY A 234 -22.81 9.70 -1.79
N GLU A 235 -24.10 9.92 -1.55
CA GLU A 235 -24.59 11.00 -0.70
C GLU A 235 -24.15 10.84 0.76
N GLU A 236 -24.09 11.96 1.48
CA GLU A 236 -23.74 11.95 2.91
C GLU A 236 -24.80 11.21 3.73
N ARG A 237 -24.35 10.29 4.59
CA ARG A 237 -25.14 9.64 5.62
C ARG A 237 -24.75 10.19 6.98
N LYS A 238 -25.74 10.65 7.75
CA LYS A 238 -25.57 11.04 9.15
C LYS A 238 -25.94 9.86 10.04
N LEU A 239 -24.95 9.19 10.62
CA LEU A 239 -25.13 7.96 11.40
C LEU A 239 -25.12 8.25 12.91
N ARG A 240 -26.05 7.64 13.66
CA ARG A 240 -25.98 7.57 15.13
C ARG A 240 -25.15 6.36 15.53
N LEU A 241 -23.93 6.58 16.00
CA LEU A 241 -23.02 5.51 16.41
C LEU A 241 -22.93 5.45 17.94
N LYS A 242 -23.03 4.26 18.52
CA LYS A 242 -22.92 4.06 19.99
C LYS A 242 -21.64 4.73 20.52
N GLY A 243 -21.73 5.54 21.57
CA GLY A 243 -20.54 6.21 22.15
C GLY A 243 -20.00 7.39 21.33
N VAL A 244 -20.74 7.84 20.32
CA VAL A 244 -20.55 9.14 19.68
C VAL A 244 -21.77 10.00 20.02
N THR A 245 -21.55 11.18 20.58
CA THR A 245 -22.62 12.10 20.99
C THR A 245 -23.27 12.80 19.81
N GLU A 246 -22.48 13.12 18.78
CA GLU A 246 -22.94 13.79 17.56
C GLU A 246 -23.20 12.81 16.41
N LEU A 247 -23.96 13.26 15.41
CA LEU A 247 -24.17 12.49 14.18
C LEU A 247 -22.85 12.35 13.42
N PHE A 248 -22.47 11.11 13.11
CA PHE A 248 -21.25 10.80 12.42
C PHE A 248 -21.45 10.85 10.90
N SER A 249 -20.71 11.74 10.23
CA SER A 249 -20.70 11.84 8.76
C SER A 249 -20.01 10.64 8.12
N ALA A 250 -20.73 9.92 7.28
CA ALA A 250 -20.26 8.77 6.55
C ALA A 250 -20.72 8.81 5.09
N TYR A 251 -20.01 8.10 4.22
CA TYR A 251 -20.27 8.09 2.79
C TYR A 251 -20.11 6.68 2.24
N GLU A 252 -20.91 6.30 1.26
CA GLU A 252 -20.61 5.11 0.48
C GLU A 252 -19.42 5.42 -0.45
N PHE A 253 -18.38 4.60 -0.38
CA PHE A 253 -17.23 4.71 -1.28
C PHE A 253 -17.49 3.96 -2.59
N LYS A 254 -17.30 4.66 -3.71
CA LYS A 254 -17.47 4.11 -5.07
C LYS A 254 -16.12 3.82 -5.73
N SER A 255 -15.26 4.83 -5.81
CA SER A 255 -13.96 4.70 -6.46
C SER A 255 -12.96 5.75 -5.96
N VAL A 256 -11.66 5.42 -6.04
CA VAL A 256 -10.59 6.43 -6.10
C VAL A 256 -10.39 6.71 -7.57
N LEU A 257 -10.50 7.96 -7.99
CA LEU A 257 -10.25 8.34 -9.37
C LEU A 257 -8.74 8.25 -9.60
N ASP A 258 -8.33 7.59 -10.69
CA ASP A 258 -6.93 7.63 -11.10
C ASP A 258 -6.62 9.06 -11.54
N SER A 259 -5.79 9.74 -10.76
CA SER A 259 -5.35 11.11 -10.97
C SER A 259 -4.58 11.24 -12.28
N ARG A 260 -5.31 11.34 -13.39
CA ARG A 260 -4.89 12.11 -14.55
C ARG A 260 -5.48 13.52 -14.53
N LYS A 261 -6.31 13.85 -13.53
CA LYS A 261 -7.03 15.12 -13.40
C LYS A 261 -6.96 15.66 -11.97
N SER A 262 -5.76 15.81 -11.41
CA SER A 262 -5.63 16.62 -10.20
C SER A 262 -6.02 18.06 -10.52
N LYS A 263 -6.58 18.76 -9.53
CA LYS A 263 -6.50 20.22 -9.48
C LYS A 263 -5.01 20.56 -9.67
N ARG A 264 -4.64 20.94 -10.90
CA ARG A 264 -3.27 21.31 -11.28
C ARG A 264 -2.81 22.37 -10.27
N ILE A 265 -1.93 21.98 -9.35
CA ILE A 265 -1.08 22.97 -8.69
C ILE A 265 -0.27 23.58 -9.84
N LYS A 266 -0.62 24.82 -10.20
CA LYS A 266 0.06 25.54 -11.27
C LYS A 266 1.52 25.68 -10.84
N LEU A 267 2.44 25.32 -11.74
CA LEU A 267 3.84 25.62 -11.53
C LEU A 267 3.99 27.15 -11.59
N ILE A 268 4.43 27.74 -10.49
CA ILE A 268 4.69 29.18 -10.36
C ILE A 268 6.21 29.34 -10.30
N GLY A 269 6.76 30.26 -11.08
CA GLY A 269 8.20 30.45 -11.23
C GLY A 269 8.93 29.25 -11.85
N ARG A 270 10.21 29.11 -11.51
CA ARG A 270 11.19 28.18 -12.10
C ARG A 270 11.37 28.37 -13.60
N ILE A 271 11.34 29.61 -14.10
CA ILE A 271 11.44 29.88 -15.54
C ILE A 271 12.78 29.38 -16.07
N ARG A 272 13.86 29.65 -15.32
CA ARG A 272 15.21 29.21 -15.66
C ARG A 272 15.32 27.69 -15.75
N GLU A 273 14.89 26.95 -14.73
CA GLU A 273 14.99 25.48 -14.73
C GLU A 273 14.07 24.84 -15.79
N GLN A 274 12.92 25.46 -16.07
CA GLN A 274 12.05 25.05 -17.18
C GLN A 274 12.75 25.21 -18.53
N ASP A 275 13.43 26.33 -18.75
CA ASP A 275 14.14 26.60 -20.01
C ASP A 275 15.40 25.74 -20.14
N GLU A 276 16.10 25.46 -19.04
CA GLU A 276 17.20 24.49 -19.02
C GLU A 276 16.73 23.08 -19.41
N TYR A 277 15.59 22.63 -18.86
CA TYR A 277 14.96 21.35 -19.22
C TYR A 277 14.55 21.31 -20.70
N ARG A 278 13.85 22.34 -21.19
CA ARG A 278 13.46 22.44 -22.61
C ARG A 278 14.68 22.46 -23.52
N SER A 279 15.71 23.22 -23.17
CA SER A 279 16.93 23.30 -23.97
C SER A 279 17.69 21.98 -24.01
N ALA A 280 17.71 21.22 -22.91
CA ALA A 280 18.32 19.89 -22.88
C ALA A 280 17.64 18.93 -23.86
N ILE A 281 16.32 19.00 -23.95
CA ILE A 281 15.51 18.21 -24.89
C ILE A 281 15.73 18.65 -26.34
N GLU A 282 15.55 19.95 -26.63
CA GLU A 282 15.57 20.49 -27.99
C GLU A 282 16.93 20.30 -28.65
N LYS A 283 18.01 20.48 -27.88
CA LYS A 283 19.38 20.31 -28.35
C LYS A 283 19.89 18.88 -28.26
N LYS A 284 19.03 17.93 -27.82
CA LYS A 284 19.40 16.52 -27.58
C LYS A 284 20.71 16.38 -26.79
N LYS A 285 20.87 17.20 -25.73
CA LYS A 285 22.13 17.24 -24.96
C LYS A 285 22.47 15.89 -24.33
N SER A 286 21.44 15.12 -23.99
CA SER A 286 21.57 13.83 -23.30
C SER A 286 20.30 13.00 -23.51
N ILE A 287 20.41 11.70 -23.28
CA ILE A 287 19.24 10.80 -23.22
C ILE A 287 18.60 10.84 -21.85
N LEU A 288 19.43 10.87 -20.80
CA LEU A 288 18.99 11.00 -19.43
C LEU A 288 18.95 12.48 -19.03
N ILE A 289 17.80 12.94 -18.58
CA ILE A 289 17.65 14.26 -17.97
C ILE A 289 17.31 14.05 -16.49
N ASN A 290 18.22 14.46 -15.63
CA ASN A 290 18.06 14.39 -14.19
C ASN A 290 17.40 15.68 -13.68
N ILE A 291 16.37 15.56 -12.86
CA ILE A 291 15.73 16.65 -12.13
C ILE A 291 16.02 16.43 -10.65
N LYS A 292 17.01 17.16 -10.15
CA LYS A 292 17.55 17.01 -8.80
C LYS A 292 17.07 18.15 -7.91
N ALA A 293 16.55 17.84 -6.72
CA ALA A 293 16.22 18.85 -5.73
C ALA A 293 16.09 18.27 -4.32
N GLU A 294 16.27 19.10 -3.29
CA GLU A 294 15.87 18.77 -1.93
C GLU A 294 14.36 18.55 -1.78
N ALA A 295 13.97 17.88 -0.69
CA ALA A 295 12.55 17.68 -0.36
C ALA A 295 11.84 19.02 -0.19
N GLY A 296 10.59 19.12 -0.67
CA GLY A 296 9.78 20.35 -0.56
C GLY A 296 10.00 21.39 -1.65
N LEU A 297 11.04 21.29 -2.49
CA LEU A 297 11.31 22.26 -3.57
C LEU A 297 10.37 22.14 -4.80
N GLY A 298 9.28 21.37 -4.73
CA GLY A 298 8.28 21.32 -5.80
C GLY A 298 8.63 20.42 -7.00
N LYS A 299 9.53 19.43 -6.82
CA LYS A 299 9.89 18.44 -7.86
C LYS A 299 8.69 17.82 -8.57
N SER A 300 7.71 17.32 -7.81
CA SER A 300 6.50 16.69 -8.39
C SER A 300 5.63 17.68 -9.16
N VAL A 301 5.62 18.97 -8.78
CA VAL A 301 4.89 20.02 -9.53
C VAL A 301 5.58 20.28 -10.86
N MET A 302 6.92 20.42 -10.87
CA MET A 302 7.68 20.57 -12.11
C MET A 302 7.55 19.34 -13.02
N LEU A 303 7.67 18.13 -12.46
CA LEU A 303 7.46 16.87 -13.19
C LEU A 303 6.09 16.83 -13.87
N ASN A 304 5.01 17.15 -13.15
CA ASN A 304 3.66 17.16 -13.71
C ASN A 304 3.55 18.15 -14.88
N LYS A 305 4.10 19.36 -14.74
CA LYS A 305 4.13 20.36 -15.81
C LYS A 305 4.90 19.87 -17.04
N MET A 306 6.09 19.28 -16.86
CA MET A 306 6.89 18.74 -17.96
C MET A 306 6.22 17.55 -18.64
N LEU A 307 5.63 16.65 -17.85
CA LEU A 307 4.85 15.51 -18.34
C LEU A 307 3.67 15.97 -19.20
N GLU A 308 2.95 17.00 -18.78
CA GLU A 308 1.83 17.58 -19.55
C GLU A 308 2.28 18.22 -20.86
N GLU A 309 3.41 18.94 -20.85
CA GLU A 309 3.97 19.52 -22.06
C GLU A 309 4.44 18.44 -23.04
N ARG A 310 5.13 17.41 -22.55
CA ARG A 310 5.69 16.33 -23.36
C ARG A 310 4.62 15.40 -23.94
N LYS A 311 3.52 15.16 -23.20
CA LYS A 311 2.36 14.39 -23.69
C LYS A 311 1.70 14.96 -24.96
N LYS A 312 1.95 16.23 -25.30
CA LYS A 312 1.44 16.82 -26.55
C LYS A 312 2.08 16.19 -27.80
N ASN A 313 3.34 15.76 -27.69
CA ASN A 313 4.16 15.37 -28.83
C ASN A 313 4.84 13.99 -28.67
N ALA A 314 4.71 13.31 -27.53
CA ALA A 314 5.36 12.03 -27.26
C ALA A 314 4.53 11.13 -26.33
N VAL A 315 4.74 9.81 -26.43
CA VAL A 315 4.14 8.84 -25.51
C VAL A 315 4.93 8.87 -24.19
N CYS A 316 4.27 9.22 -23.09
CA CYS A 316 4.93 9.38 -21.80
C CYS A 316 4.53 8.27 -20.82
N TYR A 317 5.52 7.64 -20.21
CA TYR A 317 5.34 6.65 -19.14
C TYR A 317 5.93 7.18 -17.84
N LEU A 318 5.12 7.17 -16.77
CA LEU A 318 5.54 7.59 -15.43
C LEU A 318 5.47 6.42 -14.47
N VAL A 319 6.58 6.15 -13.79
CA VAL A 319 6.72 5.21 -12.66
C VAL A 319 7.25 5.98 -11.46
N SER A 320 6.77 5.67 -10.26
CA SER A 320 7.27 6.26 -9.02
C SER A 320 7.94 5.18 -8.19
N CYS A 321 9.15 5.45 -7.69
CA CYS A 321 9.83 4.60 -6.73
C CYS A 321 9.42 5.01 -5.30
N LEU A 322 9.32 4.03 -4.40
CA LEU A 322 8.91 4.28 -3.02
C LEU A 322 9.96 3.71 -2.08
N SER A 323 10.09 4.27 -0.87
CA SER A 323 11.20 3.94 0.04
C SER A 323 11.38 2.46 0.35
N TYR A 324 10.28 1.71 0.44
CA TYR A 324 10.26 0.27 0.72
C TYR A 324 10.33 -0.60 -0.54
N THR A 325 10.27 -0.02 -1.76
CA THR A 325 10.46 -0.78 -3.01
C THR A 325 11.94 -0.99 -3.33
N LYS A 326 12.84 -0.33 -2.61
CA LYS A 326 14.30 -0.40 -2.80
C LYS A 326 14.85 -1.84 -2.73
N ASP A 327 14.24 -2.68 -1.89
CA ASP A 327 14.64 -4.08 -1.71
C ASP A 327 13.84 -5.06 -2.58
N ASN A 328 12.99 -4.58 -3.50
CA ASN A 328 12.23 -5.40 -4.43
C ASN A 328 12.92 -5.40 -5.81
N PRO A 329 13.64 -6.49 -6.18
CA PRO A 329 14.41 -6.51 -7.41
C PRO A 329 13.55 -6.28 -8.65
N TYR A 330 14.05 -5.39 -9.52
CA TYR A 330 13.43 -4.99 -10.78
C TYR A 330 12.06 -4.30 -10.62
N TYR A 331 11.74 -3.71 -9.46
CA TYR A 331 10.44 -3.08 -9.23
C TYR A 331 10.12 -2.02 -10.30
N ALA A 332 11.01 -1.05 -10.51
CA ALA A 332 10.78 0.02 -11.48
C ALA A 332 10.66 -0.54 -12.91
N VAL A 333 11.50 -1.51 -13.26
CA VAL A 333 11.45 -2.20 -14.56
C VAL A 333 10.10 -2.89 -14.76
N LYS A 334 9.62 -3.69 -13.78
CA LYS A 334 8.33 -4.39 -13.85
C LYS A 334 7.16 -3.43 -14.02
N GLU A 335 7.17 -2.29 -13.33
CA GLU A 335 6.15 -1.26 -13.45
C GLU A 335 6.13 -0.60 -14.84
N PHE A 336 7.29 -0.35 -15.44
CA PHE A 336 7.37 0.13 -16.82
C PHE A 336 6.87 -0.91 -17.81
N ILE A 337 7.30 -2.16 -17.69
CA ILE A 337 6.82 -3.25 -18.55
C ILE A 337 5.29 -3.38 -18.48
N ALA A 338 4.71 -3.29 -17.28
CA ALA A 338 3.26 -3.28 -17.09
C ALA A 338 2.59 -2.17 -17.90
N LYS A 339 3.16 -0.96 -17.87
CA LYS A 339 2.66 0.19 -18.62
C LYS A 339 2.86 0.05 -20.13
N PHE A 340 4.00 -0.47 -20.58
CA PHE A 340 4.27 -0.72 -22.00
C PHE A 340 3.31 -1.76 -22.59
N ALA A 341 3.00 -2.80 -21.82
CA ALA A 341 2.01 -3.81 -22.21
C ALA A 341 0.56 -3.29 -22.13
N GLY A 342 0.32 -2.09 -21.59
CA GLY A 342 -1.03 -1.56 -21.37
C GLY A 342 -1.84 -2.36 -20.35
N VAL A 343 -1.16 -3.01 -19.40
CA VAL A 343 -1.79 -3.76 -18.33
C VAL A 343 -2.44 -2.80 -17.35
N ASN A 344 -3.72 -3.06 -17.07
CA ASN A 344 -4.42 -2.41 -15.98
C ASN A 344 -4.23 -3.24 -14.71
N ILE A 345 -4.18 -2.57 -13.56
CA ILE A 345 -4.02 -3.22 -12.26
C ILE A 345 -5.15 -4.21 -11.95
N LEU A 346 -6.33 -3.98 -12.54
CA LEU A 346 -7.53 -4.81 -12.40
C LEU A 346 -7.61 -5.96 -13.42
N ASP A 347 -6.65 -6.07 -14.34
CA ASP A 347 -6.65 -7.15 -15.31
C ASP A 347 -6.45 -8.51 -14.62
N LYS A 348 -7.29 -9.49 -14.97
CA LYS A 348 -7.06 -10.89 -14.61
C LYS A 348 -5.75 -11.38 -15.24
N ASN A 349 -5.08 -12.37 -14.64
CA ASN A 349 -3.81 -12.90 -15.16
C ASN A 349 -3.89 -13.34 -16.63
N ILE A 350 -5.03 -13.89 -17.07
CA ILE A 350 -5.27 -14.24 -18.49
C ILE A 350 -5.17 -13.02 -19.40
N GLU A 351 -5.74 -11.87 -19.00
CA GLU A 351 -5.67 -10.63 -19.79
C GLU A 351 -4.27 -10.01 -19.74
N LYS A 352 -3.59 -10.07 -18.58
CA LYS A 352 -2.19 -9.66 -18.46
C LYS A 352 -1.28 -10.45 -19.41
N LEU A 353 -1.46 -11.77 -19.48
CA LEU A 353 -0.71 -12.65 -20.38
C LEU A 353 -0.97 -12.33 -21.85
N LYS A 354 -2.23 -12.10 -22.25
CA LYS A 354 -2.56 -11.70 -23.63
C LYS A 354 -1.86 -10.39 -24.02
N LYS A 355 -1.90 -9.39 -23.14
CA LYS A 355 -1.24 -8.10 -23.35
C LYS A 355 0.28 -8.22 -23.39
N LEU A 356 0.85 -9.02 -22.48
CA LEU A 356 2.29 -9.32 -22.48
C LEU A 356 2.71 -9.99 -23.78
N LYS A 357 1.95 -10.97 -24.27
CA LYS A 357 2.24 -11.69 -25.51
C LYS A 357 2.34 -10.75 -26.71
N ILE A 358 1.50 -9.71 -26.77
CA ILE A 358 1.57 -8.67 -27.81
C ILE A 358 2.89 -7.88 -27.70
N LEU A 359 3.29 -7.49 -26.49
CA LEU A 359 4.56 -6.79 -26.25
C LEU A 359 5.77 -7.66 -26.60
N MET A 360 5.78 -8.92 -26.16
CA MET A 360 6.85 -9.89 -26.42
C MET A 360 7.00 -10.20 -27.91
N LYS A 361 5.89 -10.27 -28.64
CA LYS A 361 5.90 -10.42 -30.10
C LYS A 361 6.62 -9.26 -30.80
N ARG A 362 6.55 -8.03 -30.28
CA ARG A 362 7.26 -6.88 -30.88
C ARG A 362 8.77 -7.07 -30.87
N ILE A 363 9.31 -7.78 -29.89
CA ILE A 363 10.75 -8.03 -29.74
C ILE A 363 11.16 -9.42 -30.21
N ASN A 364 10.27 -10.17 -30.90
CA ASN A 364 10.49 -11.55 -31.33
C ASN A 364 10.76 -12.55 -30.19
N GLU A 365 10.22 -12.30 -28.99
CA GLU A 365 10.37 -13.16 -27.79
C GLU A 365 9.03 -13.84 -27.41
N GLU A 366 8.15 -14.09 -28.39
CA GLU A 366 6.80 -14.63 -28.13
C GLU A 366 6.85 -15.99 -27.39
N GLU A 367 7.83 -16.84 -27.71
CA GLU A 367 8.03 -18.16 -27.10
C GLU A 367 8.38 -18.07 -25.60
N ASN A 368 9.02 -16.98 -25.17
CA ASN A 368 9.44 -16.78 -23.79
C ASN A 368 8.40 -16.03 -22.93
N THR A 369 7.20 -15.76 -23.47
CA THR A 369 6.15 -15.00 -22.78
C THR A 369 5.80 -15.57 -21.40
N ASP A 370 5.66 -16.89 -21.27
CA ASP A 370 5.27 -17.52 -20.01
C ASP A 370 6.36 -17.43 -18.94
N LEU A 371 7.63 -17.57 -19.35
CA LEU A 371 8.77 -17.43 -18.45
C LEU A 371 8.88 -15.98 -17.97
N TYR A 372 8.76 -15.02 -18.89
CA TYR A 372 8.81 -13.60 -18.56
C TYR A 372 7.59 -13.14 -17.73
N ALA A 373 6.40 -13.70 -17.97
CA ALA A 373 5.22 -13.46 -17.13
C ALA A 373 5.43 -13.90 -15.68
N SER A 374 6.19 -14.98 -15.50
CA SER A 374 6.55 -15.48 -14.18
C SER A 374 7.49 -14.49 -13.45
N PHE A 375 8.39 -13.82 -14.18
CA PHE A 375 9.23 -12.73 -13.65
C PHE A 375 8.41 -11.50 -13.21
N LEU A 376 7.36 -11.18 -13.98
CA LEU A 376 6.40 -10.12 -13.65
C LEU A 376 5.40 -10.50 -12.55
N SER A 377 5.43 -11.75 -12.06
CA SER A 377 4.45 -12.30 -11.11
C SER A 377 3.01 -12.29 -11.67
N TRP A 378 2.86 -12.52 -12.97
CA TRP A 378 1.57 -12.64 -13.67
C TRP A 378 1.21 -14.09 -14.01
N SER A 379 2.01 -15.05 -13.52
CA SER A 379 1.76 -16.49 -13.60
C SER A 379 1.87 -17.11 -12.21
N ASP A 380 1.29 -18.31 -12.04
CA ASP A 380 1.39 -19.06 -10.78
C ASP A 380 2.74 -19.78 -10.60
N LYS A 381 3.61 -19.74 -11.62
CA LYS A 381 4.93 -20.36 -11.56
C LYS A 381 5.88 -19.48 -10.75
N LYS A 382 6.32 -19.98 -9.58
CA LYS A 382 7.39 -19.35 -8.81
C LYS A 382 8.73 -19.58 -9.50
N ILE A 383 9.50 -18.51 -9.67
CA ILE A 383 10.87 -18.57 -10.17
C ILE A 383 11.84 -18.03 -9.13
N ASN A 384 13.05 -18.57 -9.08
CA ASN A 384 14.14 -18.00 -8.30
C ASN A 384 14.93 -17.01 -9.17
N ILE A 385 14.67 -15.72 -8.98
CA ILE A 385 15.34 -14.63 -9.72
C ILE A 385 16.84 -14.53 -9.36
N SER A 386 17.29 -15.22 -8.30
CA SER A 386 18.70 -15.28 -7.91
C SER A 386 19.54 -16.22 -8.78
N ASP A 387 18.90 -17.03 -9.65
CA ASP A 387 19.60 -17.83 -10.64
C ASP A 387 20.28 -16.90 -11.66
N PRO A 388 21.62 -16.98 -11.83
CA PRO A 388 22.36 -16.10 -12.72
C PRO A 388 21.87 -16.14 -14.17
N GLY A 389 21.55 -17.33 -14.71
CA GLY A 389 21.13 -17.48 -16.10
C GLY A 389 19.77 -16.85 -16.37
N LEU A 390 18.84 -16.98 -15.41
CA LEU A 390 17.54 -16.33 -15.50
C LEU A 390 17.64 -14.82 -15.32
N LYS A 391 18.53 -14.36 -14.44
CA LYS A 391 18.76 -12.93 -14.20
C LYS A 391 19.24 -12.23 -15.47
N ASP A 392 20.23 -12.80 -16.16
CA ASP A 392 20.76 -12.25 -17.40
C ASP A 392 19.68 -12.26 -18.49
N PHE A 393 18.95 -13.37 -18.64
CA PHE A 393 17.82 -13.46 -19.56
C PHE A 393 16.76 -12.36 -19.32
N PHE A 394 16.30 -12.16 -18.07
CA PHE A 394 15.31 -11.13 -17.78
C PHE A 394 15.85 -9.72 -18.01
N ALA A 395 17.12 -9.48 -17.73
CA ALA A 395 17.77 -8.20 -18.00
C ALA A 395 17.83 -7.92 -19.52
N ASP A 396 18.26 -8.88 -20.32
CA ASP A 396 18.41 -8.75 -21.77
C ASP A 396 17.07 -8.53 -22.49
N VAL A 397 16.05 -9.32 -22.13
CA VAL A 397 14.69 -9.12 -22.64
C VAL A 397 14.18 -7.74 -22.25
N SER A 398 14.34 -7.34 -20.99
CA SER A 398 13.89 -6.03 -20.51
C SER A 398 14.62 -4.89 -21.23
N LEU A 399 15.95 -4.97 -21.41
CA LEU A 399 16.74 -4.00 -22.16
C LEU A 399 16.24 -3.88 -23.60
N THR A 400 15.95 -5.01 -24.25
CA THR A 400 15.40 -5.06 -25.62
C THR A 400 14.05 -4.36 -25.70
N ILE A 401 13.15 -4.61 -24.73
CA ILE A 401 11.85 -3.90 -24.66
C ILE A 401 12.08 -2.40 -24.50
N PHE A 402 12.87 -1.98 -23.51
CA PHE A 402 13.09 -0.56 -23.24
C PHE A 402 13.71 0.17 -24.44
N ASN A 403 14.73 -0.41 -25.07
CA ASN A 403 15.37 0.13 -26.26
C ASN A 403 14.36 0.26 -27.40
N LYS A 404 13.57 -0.78 -27.67
CA LYS A 404 12.56 -0.73 -28.74
C LYS A 404 11.50 0.35 -28.48
N ILE A 405 10.98 0.45 -27.25
CA ILE A 405 9.95 1.44 -26.89
C ILE A 405 10.50 2.87 -26.95
N ILE A 406 11.71 3.12 -26.42
CA ILE A 406 12.28 4.47 -26.43
C ILE A 406 12.65 4.93 -27.85
N SER A 407 13.16 4.02 -28.69
CA SER A 407 13.60 4.34 -30.04
C SER A 407 12.45 4.39 -31.06
N GLU A 408 11.55 3.41 -31.07
CA GLU A 408 10.48 3.32 -32.08
C GLU A 408 9.25 4.16 -31.71
N ASP A 409 8.79 4.10 -30.46
CA ASP A 409 7.57 4.79 -30.03
C ASP A 409 7.84 6.26 -29.63
N LYS A 410 9.10 6.72 -29.76
CA LYS A 410 9.58 8.04 -29.30
C LYS A 410 9.19 8.30 -27.85
N ALA A 411 9.25 7.24 -27.03
CA ALA A 411 8.69 7.27 -25.70
C ALA A 411 9.56 8.12 -24.75
N VAL A 412 8.90 8.74 -23.78
CA VAL A 412 9.54 9.49 -22.71
C VAL A 412 9.26 8.78 -21.40
N PHE A 413 10.32 8.31 -20.75
CA PHE A 413 10.23 7.63 -19.46
C PHE A 413 10.47 8.65 -18.35
N TYR A 414 9.60 8.64 -17.35
CA TYR A 414 9.75 9.41 -16.12
C TYR A 414 9.81 8.46 -14.94
N LEU A 415 10.85 8.59 -14.13
CA LEU A 415 11.00 7.90 -12.87
C LEU A 415 10.97 8.92 -11.73
N GLU A 416 9.85 8.99 -11.02
CA GLU A 416 9.69 9.83 -9.85
C GLU A 416 10.30 9.16 -8.62
N ASP A 417 10.88 9.98 -7.74
CA ASP A 417 11.58 9.53 -6.53
C ASP A 417 12.66 8.48 -6.81
N ALA A 418 13.40 8.67 -7.91
CA ALA A 418 14.40 7.71 -8.41
C ALA A 418 15.52 7.37 -7.39
N HIS A 419 15.71 8.19 -6.36
CA HIS A 419 16.60 7.87 -5.22
C HIS A 419 16.18 6.61 -4.44
N TRP A 420 14.95 6.13 -4.63
CA TRP A 420 14.45 4.86 -4.09
C TRP A 420 14.46 3.71 -5.10
N ILE A 421 15.10 3.87 -6.26
CA ILE A 421 15.25 2.81 -7.25
C ILE A 421 15.93 1.58 -6.62
N ASP A 422 15.42 0.38 -6.95
CA ASP A 422 16.08 -0.86 -6.55
C ASP A 422 17.37 -1.09 -7.36
N SER A 423 18.34 -1.77 -6.75
CA SER A 423 19.68 -1.95 -7.36
C SER A 423 19.64 -2.69 -8.71
N SER A 424 18.68 -3.59 -8.92
CA SER A 424 18.58 -4.36 -10.16
C SER A 424 18.02 -3.52 -11.30
N SER A 425 16.99 -2.71 -11.02
CA SER A 425 16.48 -1.72 -11.97
C SER A 425 17.54 -0.66 -12.29
N ALA A 426 18.28 -0.18 -11.29
CA ALA A 426 19.32 0.81 -11.50
C ALA A 426 20.41 0.31 -12.48
N GLY A 427 20.87 -0.93 -12.28
CA GLY A 427 21.81 -1.58 -13.19
C GLY A 427 21.28 -1.68 -14.62
N LEU A 428 19.99 -2.02 -14.80
CA LEU A 428 19.36 -2.07 -16.11
C LEU A 428 19.32 -0.69 -16.79
N PHE A 429 18.93 0.36 -16.07
CA PHE A 429 18.92 1.71 -16.64
C PHE A 429 20.32 2.20 -17.01
N LEU A 430 21.35 1.87 -16.22
CA LEU A 430 22.74 2.19 -16.59
C LEU A 430 23.16 1.46 -17.87
N ASN A 431 22.83 0.17 -18.00
CA ASN A 431 23.09 -0.60 -19.22
C ASN A 431 22.34 -0.01 -20.42
N LEU A 432 21.08 0.41 -20.22
CA LEU A 432 20.28 1.07 -21.24
C LEU A 432 20.94 2.40 -21.71
N LEU A 433 21.49 3.19 -20.79
CA LEU A 433 22.17 4.44 -21.16
C LEU A 433 23.46 4.23 -21.96
N ASN A 434 24.12 3.07 -21.79
CA ASN A 434 25.32 2.72 -22.54
C ASN A 434 25.04 2.28 -23.98
N ILE A 435 23.82 1.81 -24.27
CA ILE A 435 23.43 1.37 -25.62
C ILE A 435 22.69 2.45 -26.41
N LEU A 436 22.13 3.45 -25.73
CA LEU A 436 21.40 4.53 -26.36
C LEU A 436 22.33 5.67 -26.76
N ASP A 437 22.14 6.20 -27.98
CA ASP A 437 22.80 7.40 -28.50
C ASP A 437 21.83 8.61 -28.51
N PRO A 438 22.18 9.76 -27.90
CA PRO A 438 21.31 10.94 -27.86
C PRO A 438 20.95 11.52 -29.22
N GLU A 439 21.82 11.41 -30.22
CA GLU A 439 21.57 11.95 -31.55
C GLU A 439 20.58 11.07 -32.31
N LEU A 440 20.70 9.75 -32.16
CA LEU A 440 19.91 8.76 -32.88
C LEU A 440 18.56 8.45 -32.21
N ASN A 441 18.46 8.60 -30.89
CA ASN A 441 17.24 8.25 -30.16
C ASN A 441 16.24 9.42 -30.08
N PRO A 442 14.99 9.22 -30.53
CA PRO A 442 13.95 10.24 -30.44
C PRO A 442 13.29 10.33 -29.04
N GLY A 443 13.43 9.29 -28.21
CA GLY A 443 12.92 9.26 -26.83
C GLY A 443 13.90 9.83 -25.81
N SER A 444 13.49 9.88 -24.54
CA SER A 444 14.35 10.31 -23.42
C SER A 444 13.95 9.67 -22.10
N ILE A 445 14.89 9.62 -21.17
CA ILE A 445 14.70 9.12 -19.81
C ILE A 445 14.82 10.31 -18.85
N ASN A 446 13.92 10.42 -17.88
CA ASN A 446 13.84 11.56 -16.98
C ASN A 446 13.77 11.04 -15.55
N PHE A 447 14.81 11.27 -14.76
CA PHE A 447 14.85 10.86 -13.36
C PHE A 447 14.59 12.06 -12.47
N VAL A 448 13.65 11.94 -11.53
CA VAL A 448 13.34 12.98 -10.55
C VAL A 448 13.73 12.47 -9.19
N PHE A 449 14.68 13.13 -8.52
CA PHE A 449 15.22 12.63 -7.26
C PHE A 449 15.72 13.74 -6.33
N ARG A 450 15.98 13.35 -5.09
CA ARG A 450 16.76 14.14 -4.14
C ARG A 450 18.20 13.65 -4.12
N PRO A 451 19.17 14.50 -3.73
CA PRO A 451 20.56 14.09 -3.64
C PRO A 451 20.72 12.80 -2.84
N ASP A 452 21.27 11.76 -3.47
CA ASP A 452 21.54 10.46 -2.84
C ASP A 452 22.73 9.80 -3.53
N SER A 453 23.51 9.05 -2.75
CA SER A 453 24.64 8.25 -3.24
C SER A 453 24.30 7.32 -4.39
N ILE A 454 23.09 6.73 -4.41
CA ILE A 454 22.65 5.80 -5.46
C ILE A 454 22.47 6.51 -6.81
N MET A 455 22.30 7.83 -6.81
CA MET A 455 22.08 8.62 -8.01
C MET A 455 23.38 9.09 -8.67
N LYS A 456 24.52 9.05 -7.97
CA LYS A 456 25.82 9.49 -8.51
C LYS A 456 26.18 8.87 -9.87
N PRO A 457 26.02 7.54 -10.09
CA PRO A 457 26.32 6.95 -11.40
C PRO A 457 25.46 7.51 -12.55
N PHE A 458 24.26 7.99 -12.24
CA PHE A 458 23.36 8.62 -13.21
C PHE A 458 23.65 10.11 -13.41
N GLU A 459 24.19 10.80 -12.40
CA GLU A 459 24.64 12.20 -12.50
C GLU A 459 25.97 12.32 -13.26
N GLU A 460 26.87 11.34 -13.10
CA GLU A 460 28.22 11.34 -13.67
C GLU A 460 28.28 10.67 -15.07
N ASN A 461 27.17 10.09 -15.54
CA ASN A 461 27.12 9.42 -16.84
C ASN A 461 27.23 10.44 -17.99
N GLY A 462 28.07 10.15 -18.99
CA GLY A 462 28.27 11.03 -20.15
C GLY A 462 27.02 11.28 -20.99
N ASN A 463 26.02 10.38 -20.92
CA ASN A 463 24.72 10.52 -21.57
C ASN A 463 23.65 11.12 -20.65
N SER A 464 24.06 11.88 -19.62
CA SER A 464 23.16 12.55 -18.68
C SER A 464 23.32 14.08 -18.69
N TYR A 465 22.25 14.78 -18.34
CA TYR A 465 22.23 16.21 -18.11
C TYR A 465 21.37 16.51 -16.87
N THR A 466 21.92 17.24 -15.91
CA THR A 466 21.23 17.53 -14.64
C THR A 466 20.70 18.95 -14.61
N VAL A 467 19.39 19.06 -14.35
CA VAL A 467 18.70 20.29 -13.98
C VAL A 467 18.49 20.27 -12.47
N GLU A 468 19.13 21.20 -11.76
CA GLU A 468 19.06 21.29 -10.31
C GLU A 468 18.09 22.39 -9.89
N LEU A 469 17.06 22.00 -9.15
CA LEU A 469 16.06 22.91 -8.60
C LEU A 469 16.57 23.46 -7.29
N ASN A 470 16.76 24.77 -7.27
CA ASN A 470 17.14 25.49 -6.07
C ASN A 470 15.90 26.16 -5.44
N ASN A 471 16.13 26.96 -4.40
CA ASN A 471 15.11 27.87 -3.88
C ASN A 471 14.62 28.80 -5.01
N LEU A 472 13.35 29.16 -4.97
CA LEU A 472 12.79 30.13 -5.92
C LEU A 472 13.55 31.45 -5.80
N GLU A 473 13.73 32.13 -6.94
CA GLU A 473 14.23 33.50 -6.93
C GLU A 473 13.21 34.42 -6.25
N TYR A 474 13.66 35.58 -5.75
CA TYR A 474 12.82 36.46 -4.92
C TYR A 474 11.47 36.80 -5.56
N ASP A 475 11.46 37.19 -6.84
CA ASP A 475 10.24 37.55 -7.56
C ASP A 475 9.30 36.35 -7.77
N GLU A 476 9.88 35.17 -8.03
CA GLU A 476 9.12 33.93 -8.18
C GLU A 476 8.55 33.45 -6.83
N GLY A 477 9.30 33.60 -5.74
CA GLY A 477 8.87 33.30 -4.38
C GLY A 477 7.73 34.21 -3.93
N LYS A 478 7.80 35.49 -4.28
CA LYS A 478 6.72 36.45 -4.06
C LYS A 478 5.46 36.07 -4.84
N GLU A 479 5.59 35.75 -6.13
CA GLU A 479 4.47 35.28 -6.96
C GLU A 479 3.83 34.00 -6.39
N PHE A 480 4.66 33.05 -5.96
CA PHE A 480 4.22 31.81 -5.32
C PHE A 480 3.37 32.06 -4.08
N LEU A 481 3.81 32.96 -3.20
CA LEU A 481 3.08 33.32 -1.99
C LEU A 481 1.75 34.01 -2.30
N ILE A 482 1.71 34.88 -3.30
CA ILE A 482 0.48 35.58 -3.74
C ILE A 482 -0.53 34.57 -4.30
N GLU A 483 -0.14 33.74 -5.26
CA GLU A 483 -1.08 32.79 -5.88
C GLU A 483 -1.51 31.67 -4.93
N LYS A 484 -0.60 31.15 -4.10
CA LYS A 484 -0.91 29.99 -3.25
C LYS A 484 -1.70 30.34 -2.00
N PHE A 485 -1.45 31.52 -1.41
CA PHE A 485 -2.04 31.93 -0.14
C PHE A 485 -2.95 33.15 -0.25
N ASN A 486 -3.18 33.67 -1.47
CA ASN A 486 -4.00 34.85 -1.75
C ASN A 486 -3.54 36.09 -0.96
N LEU A 487 -2.23 36.24 -0.79
CA LEU A 487 -1.60 37.26 0.05
C LEU A 487 -1.31 38.56 -0.73
N ALA A 488 -2.33 39.16 -1.32
CA ALA A 488 -2.16 40.32 -2.21
C ALA A 488 -1.61 41.60 -1.53
N ASN A 489 -1.59 41.66 -0.18
CA ASN A 489 -1.34 42.90 0.59
C ASN A 489 -0.27 42.77 1.69
N ILE A 490 0.73 41.90 1.54
CA ILE A 490 1.82 41.81 2.52
C ILE A 490 2.88 42.92 2.27
N PRO A 491 3.31 43.67 3.31
CA PRO A 491 4.43 44.63 3.21
C PRO A 491 5.72 43.97 2.71
N GLY A 492 6.45 44.63 1.79
CA GLY A 492 7.68 44.09 1.19
C GLY A 492 8.74 43.56 2.18
N LYS A 493 8.86 44.19 3.36
CA LYS A 493 9.77 43.74 4.43
C LYS A 493 9.48 42.34 4.97
N ILE A 494 8.24 41.86 4.90
CA ILE A 494 7.87 40.51 5.34
C ILE A 494 8.24 39.49 4.25
N TYR A 495 8.20 39.87 2.97
CA TYR A 495 8.69 39.02 1.88
C TYR A 495 10.21 38.82 1.90
N GLU A 496 10.98 39.80 2.36
CA GLU A 496 12.44 39.67 2.51
C GLU A 496 12.86 38.73 3.66
N GLN A 497 11.94 38.44 4.60
CA GLN A 497 12.19 37.58 5.77
C GLN A 497 11.74 36.13 5.59
N ILE A 498 10.88 35.86 4.59
CA ILE A 498 10.34 34.53 4.22
C ILE A 498 11.21 33.98 3.09
#